data_AF-A0A0H5SLC3-F1
#
_entry.id   AF-A0A0H5SLC3-F1
#
_cell.length_a   1.000
_cell.length_b   1.000
_cell.length_c   1.000
_cell.angle_alpha   90.00
_cell.angle_beta   90.00
_cell.angle_gamma   90.00
#
_symmetry.space_group_name_H-M   'P 1'
#
loop_
_entity.id
_entity.type
_entity.pdbx_description
1 polymer ?
#
loop_
_entity_poly.entity_id
_entity_poly.type
_entity_poly.pdbx_seq_one_letter_code
_entity_poly.pdbx_strand_id
1 'polypeptide(L)'
;MLLYAWAELPFIYWCSTMFKSPTNGNATICVYNFVTGMIGAVAVSIVEKASSKDTANTLSIILSLLFPTYNLSLCFSKAYTNEHTHAACKIVDCSIDEIRKIAKECCGNSDERLYVDNMLISTGKMGMALMIVFLILHS
;
A
#
# COMPACT_ATOMS: atom_id res chain seq x y z
N MET A 1 8.23 -5.11 9.32
CA MET A 1 7.94 -4.52 10.64
C MET A 1 9.10 -3.68 11.16
N LEU A 2 10.34 -4.16 11.13
CA LEU A 2 11.52 -3.38 11.54
C LEU A 2 11.67 -2.05 10.77
N LEU A 3 11.51 -2.07 9.44
CA LEU A 3 11.54 -0.87 8.60
C LEU A 3 10.48 0.17 8.98
N TYR A 4 9.30 -0.27 9.41
CA TYR A 4 8.23 0.63 9.84
C TYR A 4 8.55 1.27 11.19
N ALA A 5 9.03 0.49 12.17
CA ALA A 5 9.49 1.03 13.43
C ALA A 5 10.61 2.07 13.22
N TRP A 6 11.52 1.80 12.29
CA TRP A 6 12.59 2.73 11.92
C TRP A 6 12.07 4.02 11.30
N ALA A 7 11.06 3.95 10.42
CA ALA A 7 10.40 5.10 9.82
C ALA A 7 9.58 5.95 10.81
N GLU A 8 9.02 5.31 11.84
CA GLU A 8 8.11 5.97 12.76
C GLU A 8 8.82 6.65 13.95
N LEU A 9 10.00 6.16 14.34
CA LEU A 9 10.78 6.72 15.44
C LEU A 9 11.07 8.22 15.27
N PRO A 10 11.58 8.71 14.12
CA PRO A 10 11.85 10.15 13.93
C PRO A 10 10.59 11.01 14.09
N PHE A 11 9.44 10.53 13.60
CA PHE A 11 8.16 11.22 13.74
C PHE A 11 7.73 11.33 15.21
N ILE A 12 7.84 10.24 15.97
CA ILE A 12 7.53 10.25 17.41
C ILE A 12 8.47 11.19 18.17
N TYR A 13 9.76 11.20 17.84
CA TYR A 13 10.73 12.11 18.45
C TYR A 13 10.43 13.57 18.14
N TRP A 14 10.01 13.90 16.92
CA TRP A 14 9.56 15.25 16.60
C TRP A 14 8.36 15.64 17.48
N CYS A 15 7.34 14.80 17.53
CA CYS A 15 6.13 15.06 18.31
C CYS A 15 6.35 15.04 19.83
N SER A 16 7.50 14.55 20.32
CA SER A 16 7.82 14.50 21.75
C SER A 16 7.72 15.86 22.46
N THR A 17 8.02 16.94 21.75
CA THR A 17 7.92 18.33 22.24
C THR A 17 6.49 18.81 22.45
N MET A 18 5.50 18.12 21.86
CA MET A 18 4.08 18.46 21.92
C MET A 18 3.38 17.81 23.12
N PHE A 19 4.05 16.87 23.81
CA PHE A 19 3.43 16.09 24.88
C PHE A 19 3.76 16.67 26.27
N LYS A 20 2.71 16.90 27.07
CA LYS A 20 2.84 17.36 28.46
C LYS A 20 3.13 16.23 29.45
N SER A 21 2.84 14.99 29.09
CA SER A 21 3.12 13.80 29.89
C SER A 21 3.31 12.55 29.01
N PRO A 22 4.05 11.52 29.49
CA PRO A 22 4.27 10.30 28.73
C PRO A 22 2.98 9.57 28.36
N THR A 23 2.03 9.47 29.29
CA THR A 23 0.74 8.80 29.07
C THR A 23 -0.09 9.49 27.98
N ASN A 24 -0.13 10.83 28.00
CA ASN A 24 -0.83 11.60 26.98
C ASN A 24 -0.13 11.51 25.62
N GLY A 25 1.20 11.43 25.61
CA GLY A 25 1.98 11.24 24.38
C GLY A 25 1.66 9.93 23.69
N ASN A 26 1.69 8.81 24.42
CA ASN A 26 1.35 7.51 23.89
C ASN A 26 -0.09 7.47 23.33
N ALA A 27 -1.06 8.00 24.08
CA ALA A 27 -2.44 8.06 23.62
C ALA A 27 -2.61 8.89 22.32
N THR A 28 -1.93 10.04 22.23
CA THR A 28 -1.99 10.92 21.06
C THR A 28 -1.39 10.26 19.82
N ILE A 29 -0.24 9.57 19.96
CA ILE A 29 0.40 8.84 18.87
C ILE A 29 -0.51 7.70 18.38
N CYS A 30 -1.11 6.93 19.30
CA CYS A 30 -2.05 5.87 18.94
C CYS A 30 -3.23 6.41 18.13
N VAL A 31 -3.84 7.52 18.57
CA VAL A 31 -4.95 8.16 17.84
C VAL A 31 -4.49 8.65 16.47
N TYR A 32 -3.33 9.29 16.39
CA TYR A 32 -2.76 9.75 15.11
C TYR A 32 -2.57 8.59 14.12
N ASN A 33 -1.98 7.49 14.55
CA ASN A 33 -1.75 6.31 13.70
C ASN A 33 -3.05 5.68 13.23
N PHE A 34 -4.02 5.57 14.13
CA PHE A 34 -5.34 5.04 13.79
C PHE A 34 -6.04 5.92 12.75
N VAL A 35 -6.04 7.24 12.96
CA VAL A 35 -6.68 8.21 12.08
C VAL A 35 -5.98 8.24 10.71
N THR A 36 -4.66 8.34 10.67
CA THR A 36 -3.90 8.40 9.40
C THR A 36 -3.98 7.10 8.61
N GLY A 37 -3.95 5.94 9.28
CA GLY A 37 -4.15 4.65 8.66
C GLY A 37 -5.55 4.49 8.04
N MET A 38 -6.60 4.85 8.78
CA MET A 38 -7.98 4.73 8.29
C MET A 38 -8.34 5.76 7.22
N ILE A 39 -8.02 7.04 7.45
CA ILE A 39 -8.37 8.11 6.51
C ILE A 39 -7.70 7.86 5.17
N GLY A 40 -6.44 7.41 5.17
CA GLY A 40 -5.75 7.10 3.91
C GLY A 40 -6.44 5.97 3.13
N ALA A 41 -6.84 4.89 3.81
CA ALA A 41 -7.51 3.76 3.16
C ALA A 41 -8.90 4.13 2.58
N VAL A 42 -9.68 4.91 3.35
CA VAL A 42 -11.00 5.37 2.91
C VAL A 42 -10.88 6.39 1.79
N ALA A 43 -9.99 7.38 1.91
CA ALA A 43 -9.81 8.44 0.92
C ALA A 43 -9.42 7.87 -0.45
N VAL A 44 -8.47 6.95 -0.51
CA VAL A 44 -8.04 6.32 -1.77
C VAL A 44 -9.17 5.51 -2.40
N SER A 45 -9.93 4.75 -1.59
CA SER A 45 -11.08 3.97 -2.07
C SER A 45 -12.20 4.85 -2.65
N ILE A 46 -12.45 6.03 -2.06
CA ILE A 46 -13.45 6.97 -2.57
C ILE A 46 -12.98 7.56 -3.90
N VAL A 47 -11.71 7.98 -4.00
CA VAL A 47 -11.16 8.57 -5.23
C VAL A 47 -11.13 7.54 -6.37
N GLU A 48 -10.84 6.27 -6.07
CA GLU A 48 -10.88 5.20 -7.06
C GLU A 48 -12.28 5.04 -7.67
N LYS A 49 -13.33 5.15 -6.85
CA LYS A 49 -14.73 5.05 -7.31
C LYS A 49 -15.24 6.33 -7.99
N ALA A 50 -14.78 7.49 -7.54
CA ALA A 50 -15.30 8.78 -8.00
C ALA A 50 -14.59 9.34 -9.24
N SER A 51 -13.32 8.97 -9.46
CA SER A 51 -12.49 9.54 -10.53
C SER A 51 -11.88 8.45 -11.40
N SER A 52 -10.66 8.01 -11.08
CA SER A 52 -9.95 6.99 -11.85
C SER A 52 -8.96 6.25 -10.96
N LYS A 53 -8.59 5.03 -11.38
CA LYS A 53 -7.55 4.22 -10.72
C LYS A 53 -6.19 4.94 -10.69
N ASP A 54 -5.91 5.78 -11.69
CA ASP A 54 -4.64 6.50 -11.80
C ASP A 54 -4.55 7.66 -10.81
N THR A 55 -5.65 8.40 -10.65
CA THR A 55 -5.77 9.46 -9.64
C THR A 55 -5.66 8.86 -8.24
N ALA A 56 -6.34 7.73 -7.99
CA ALA A 56 -6.28 7.02 -6.71
C ALA A 56 -4.87 6.49 -6.41
N ASN A 57 -4.18 5.93 -7.40
CA ASN A 57 -2.80 5.48 -7.25
C ASN A 57 -1.88 6.66 -6.91
N THR A 58 -2.03 7.81 -7.57
CA THR A 58 -1.25 9.02 -7.28
C THR A 58 -1.47 9.51 -5.85
N LEU A 59 -2.72 9.55 -5.40
CA LEU A 59 -3.05 9.89 -4.01
C LEU A 59 -2.45 8.89 -3.02
N SER A 60 -2.49 7.59 -3.35
CA SER A 60 -1.90 6.54 -2.51
C SER A 60 -0.39 6.73 -2.35
N ILE A 61 0.31 7.17 -3.40
CA ILE A 61 1.75 7.45 -3.36
C ILE A 61 2.02 8.64 -2.44
N ILE A 62 1.27 9.73 -2.59
CA ILE A 62 1.43 10.93 -1.76
C ILE A 62 1.17 10.62 -0.28
N LEU A 63 0.07 9.92 0.03
CA LEU A 63 -0.25 9.55 1.41
C LEU A 63 0.76 8.58 2.01
N SER A 64 1.34 7.68 1.21
CA SER A 64 2.36 6.74 1.67
C SER A 64 3.71 7.40 1.95
N LEU A 65 3.98 8.53 1.29
CA LEU A 65 5.13 9.37 1.57
C LEU A 65 4.94 10.21 2.83
N LEU A 66 3.71 10.54 3.22
CA LEU A 66 3.46 11.41 4.39
C LEU A 66 3.19 10.63 5.67
N PHE A 67 2.58 9.45 5.55
CA PHE A 67 2.07 8.67 6.68
C PHE A 67 2.64 7.25 6.63
N PRO A 68 3.66 6.93 7.46
CA PRO A 68 4.26 5.60 7.47
C PRO A 68 3.24 4.51 7.83
N THR A 69 2.24 4.83 8.66
CA THR A 69 1.16 3.90 9.06
C THR A 69 0.24 3.54 7.90
N TYR A 70 -0.10 4.52 7.06
CA TYR A 70 -0.86 4.26 5.84
C TYR A 70 -0.03 3.44 4.83
N ASN A 71 1.25 3.80 4.65
CA ASN A 71 2.17 3.06 3.78
C ASN A 71 2.25 1.57 4.18
N LEU A 72 2.39 1.29 5.48
CA LEU A 72 2.41 -0.08 5.99
C LEU A 72 1.11 -0.84 5.68
N SER A 73 -0.04 -0.20 5.94
CA SER A 73 -1.36 -0.79 5.65
C SER A 73 -1.53 -1.11 4.16
N LEU A 74 -1.07 -0.20 3.29
CA LEU A 74 -1.11 -0.38 1.85
C LEU A 74 -0.19 -1.52 1.38
N CYS A 75 1.01 -1.65 1.95
CA CYS A 75 1.90 -2.78 1.67
C CYS A 75 1.23 -4.12 1.98
N PHE A 76 0.61 -4.26 3.15
CA PHE A 76 -0.12 -5.47 3.51
C PHE A 76 -1.31 -5.73 2.57
N SER A 77 -2.09 -4.70 2.27
CA SER A 77 -3.25 -4.82 1.38
C SER A 77 -2.85 -5.26 -0.02
N LYS A 78 -1.77 -4.70 -0.56
CA LYS A 78 -1.21 -5.12 -1.84
C LYS A 78 -0.69 -6.55 -1.77
N ALA A 79 0.05 -6.91 -0.72
CA ALA A 79 0.64 -8.26 -0.60
C ALA A 79 -0.44 -9.33 -0.52
N TYR A 80 -1.47 -9.09 0.30
CA TYR A 80 -2.63 -9.96 0.39
C TYR A 80 -3.36 -10.09 -0.95
N THR A 81 -3.68 -8.96 -1.60
CA THR A 81 -4.38 -8.97 -2.89
C THR A 81 -3.55 -9.65 -3.97
N ASN A 82 -2.24 -9.44 -4.01
CA ASN A 82 -1.35 -10.07 -4.99
C ASN A 82 -1.34 -11.59 -4.85
N GLU A 83 -1.16 -12.10 -3.63
CA GLU A 83 -1.18 -13.55 -3.37
C GLU A 83 -2.56 -14.16 -3.64
N HIS A 84 -3.63 -13.46 -3.24
CA HIS A 84 -4.99 -13.92 -3.47
C HIS A 84 -5.31 -14.01 -4.97
N THR A 85 -4.99 -12.95 -5.74
CA THR A 85 -5.16 -12.92 -7.19
C THR A 85 -4.28 -13.95 -7.88
N HIS A 86 -3.03 -14.10 -7.45
CA HIS A 86 -2.13 -15.10 -8.01
C HIS A 86 -2.66 -16.52 -7.78
N ALA A 87 -3.19 -16.83 -6.59
CA ALA A 87 -3.84 -18.10 -6.31
C ALA A 87 -5.11 -18.31 -7.17
N ALA A 88 -5.92 -17.27 -7.35
CA ALA A 88 -7.10 -17.32 -8.22
C ALA A 88 -6.72 -17.47 -9.72
N CYS A 89 -5.59 -16.93 -10.15
CA CYS A 89 -5.13 -17.07 -11.52
C CYS A 89 -4.53 -18.45 -11.82
N LYS A 90 -4.11 -19.22 -10.81
CA LYS A 90 -3.59 -20.59 -11.01
C LYS A 90 -4.64 -21.59 -11.47
N ILE A 91 -5.92 -21.36 -11.17
CA ILE A 91 -7.02 -22.23 -11.63
C ILE A 91 -7.45 -21.92 -13.07
N VAL A 92 -6.99 -20.80 -13.64
CA VAL A 92 -7.34 -20.37 -14.99
C VAL A 92 -6.38 -21.01 -16.00
N ASP A 93 -6.93 -21.76 -16.94
CA ASP A 93 -6.13 -22.36 -18.01
C ASP A 93 -5.83 -21.35 -19.13
N CYS A 94 -4.65 -20.72 -19.03
CA CYS A 94 -4.18 -19.76 -20.02
C CYS A 94 -3.74 -20.38 -21.36
N SER A 95 -3.74 -21.71 -21.49
CA SER A 95 -3.41 -22.39 -22.76
C SER A 95 -4.54 -22.30 -23.79
N ILE A 96 -5.77 -22.04 -23.33
CA ILE A 96 -6.96 -21.93 -24.17
C ILE A 96 -7.10 -20.49 -24.66
N ASP A 97 -7.05 -20.29 -25.97
CA ASP A 97 -7.08 -18.96 -26.60
C ASP A 97 -8.30 -18.10 -26.24
N GLU A 98 -9.48 -18.71 -26.12
CA GLU A 98 -10.69 -18.00 -25.75
C GLU A 98 -10.65 -17.55 -24.28
N ILE A 99 -10.11 -18.37 -23.37
CA ILE A 99 -9.91 -17.98 -21.97
C ILE A 99 -8.88 -16.87 -21.88
N ARG A 100 -7.78 -16.95 -22.64
CA ARG A 100 -6.73 -15.94 -22.67
C ARG A 100 -7.25 -14.56 -23.11
N LYS A 101 -8.21 -14.50 -24.03
CA LYS A 101 -8.85 -13.25 -24.48
C LYS A 101 -9.77 -12.64 -23.42
N ILE A 102 -10.42 -13.48 -22.61
CA ILE A 102 -11.40 -13.05 -21.59
C ILE A 102 -10.70 -12.73 -20.27
N ALA A 103 -9.85 -13.64 -19.78
CA ALA A 103 -9.15 -13.55 -18.50
C ALA A 103 -7.81 -12.82 -18.64
N LYS A 104 -7.81 -11.63 -19.25
CA LYS A 104 -6.60 -10.80 -19.42
C LYS A 104 -5.92 -10.46 -18.10
N GLU A 105 -6.70 -10.34 -17.03
CA GLU A 105 -6.22 -10.07 -15.67
C GLU A 105 -5.30 -11.17 -15.11
N CYS A 106 -5.39 -12.39 -15.67
CA CYS A 106 -4.55 -13.53 -15.30
C CYS A 106 -3.56 -13.93 -16.39
N CYS A 107 -4.01 -13.94 -17.64
CA CYS A 107 -3.28 -14.50 -18.79
C CYS A 107 -2.72 -13.45 -19.74
N GLY A 108 -3.00 -12.15 -19.51
CA GLY A 108 -2.54 -11.05 -20.34
C GLY A 108 -1.05 -10.73 -20.14
N ASN A 109 -0.62 -9.63 -20.73
CA ASN A 109 0.75 -9.11 -20.55
C ASN A 109 0.93 -8.48 -19.16
N SER A 110 2.17 -8.12 -18.79
CA SER A 110 2.51 -7.54 -17.48
C SER A 110 1.68 -6.32 -17.08
N ASP A 111 1.17 -5.55 -18.05
CA ASP A 111 0.32 -4.37 -17.81
C ASP A 111 -1.17 -4.71 -17.63
N GLU A 112 -1.62 -5.85 -18.16
CA GLU A 112 -3.00 -6.32 -18.06
C GLU A 112 -3.21 -7.19 -16.81
N ARG A 113 -2.15 -7.84 -16.31
CA ARG A 113 -2.22 -8.69 -15.13
C ARG A 113 -2.46 -7.89 -13.86
N LEU A 114 -3.34 -8.42 -13.00
CA LEU A 114 -3.63 -7.83 -11.68
C LEU A 114 -2.73 -8.39 -10.55
N TYR A 115 -1.65 -9.08 -10.90
CA TYR A 115 -0.64 -9.57 -9.96
C TYR A 115 0.76 -9.45 -10.57
N VAL A 116 1.78 -9.48 -9.72
CA VAL A 116 3.20 -9.41 -10.10
C VAL A 116 3.98 -10.46 -9.33
N ASP A 117 4.87 -11.19 -10.03
CA ASP A 117 5.72 -12.22 -9.41
C ASP A 117 6.77 -11.60 -8.47
N ASN A 118 7.41 -10.51 -8.90
CA ASN A 118 8.46 -9.80 -8.14
C ASN A 118 7.92 -8.52 -7.49
N MET A 119 7.03 -8.69 -6.53
CA MET A 119 6.30 -7.60 -5.90
C MET A 119 7.18 -6.56 -5.17
N LEU A 120 8.27 -7.01 -4.53
CA LEU A 120 9.19 -6.17 -3.74
C LEU A 120 10.02 -5.20 -4.60
N ILE A 121 10.29 -5.58 -5.85
CA ILE A 121 11.19 -4.84 -6.75
C ILE A 121 10.39 -4.09 -7.82
N SER A 122 9.14 -4.49 -8.06
CA SER A 122 8.25 -3.82 -9.00
C SER A 122 7.86 -2.42 -8.51
N THR A 123 8.05 -1.43 -9.40
CA THR A 123 7.62 -0.04 -9.23
C THR A 123 6.25 0.24 -9.86
N GLY A 124 5.65 -0.76 -10.52
CA GLY A 124 4.33 -0.65 -11.13
C GLY A 124 3.21 -0.48 -10.10
N LYS A 125 1.98 -0.25 -10.58
CA LYS A 125 0.80 -0.02 -9.72
C LYS A 125 0.56 -1.15 -8.72
N MET A 126 0.84 -2.39 -9.11
CA MET A 126 0.73 -3.58 -8.26
C MET A 126 1.97 -3.86 -7.41
N GLY A 127 3.08 -3.16 -7.65
CA GLY A 127 4.33 -3.31 -6.92
C GLY A 127 4.39 -2.54 -5.60
N MET A 128 5.42 -2.84 -4.80
CA MET A 128 5.69 -2.22 -3.48
C MET A 128 7.04 -1.52 -3.40
N ALA A 129 7.89 -1.56 -4.43
CA ALA A 129 9.27 -1.07 -4.32
C ALA A 129 9.34 0.38 -3.82
N LEU A 130 8.47 1.24 -4.38
CA LEU A 130 8.39 2.65 -4.04
C LEU A 130 7.91 2.88 -2.59
N MET A 131 7.02 2.03 -2.09
CA MET A 131 6.53 2.07 -0.70
C MET A 131 7.65 1.73 0.30
N ILE A 132 8.47 0.74 -0.04
CA ILE A 132 9.65 0.35 0.75
C ILE A 132 10.68 1.47 0.78
N VAL A 133 10.94 2.12 -0.37
CA VAL A 133 11.84 3.28 -0.46
C VAL A 133 11.36 4.41 0.45
N PHE A 134 10.06 4.69 0.49
CA PHE A 134 9.51 5.72 1.38
C PHE A 134 9.68 5.39 2.87
N LEU A 135 9.54 4.12 3.26
CA LEU A 135 9.81 3.72 4.65
C LEU A 135 11.30 3.90 5.00
N ILE A 136 12.21 3.69 4.05
CA ILE A 136 13.63 3.97 4.25
C ILE A 136 13.87 5.49 4.33
N LEU A 137 13.21 6.29 3.49
CA LEU A 137 13.43 7.74 3.44
C LEU A 137 12.91 8.50 4.66
N HIS A 138 11.95 7.92 5.39
CA HIS A 138 11.44 8.45 6.65
C HIS A 138 12.43 8.35 7.83
N SER A 139 13.58 7.68 7.65
CA SER A 139 14.63 7.53 8.67
C SER A 139 15.40 8.80 8.98
#